data_AF-A0A2S7Q1F3-F1
#
_entry.id   AF-A0A2S7Q1F3-F1
#
_cell.length_a   1.000
_cell.length_b   1.000
_cell.length_c   1.000
_cell.angle_alpha   90.00
_cell.angle_beta   90.00
_cell.angle_gamma   90.00
#
_symmetry.space_group_name_H-M   'P 1'
#
loop_
_entity.id
_entity.type
_entity.pdbx_description
1 polymer ?
#
loop_
_entity_poly.entity_id
_entity_poly.type
_entity_poly.pdbx_seq_one_letter_code
_entity_poly.pdbx_strand_id
1 'polypeptide(L)'
;MFLSTAYTKISSASSISILFVVILITYWASVAVYRLFLHPLAKFPGPKRAAVTHLYEIAWDYFGDGAYLFEIEKMHKKYGLKRLYPIVNLANMIYEGPIVRVNPLELSISDPDFYAELYVTGNVRRTEAFPHFGDGMDFNDHDLHRRRRKPMEPFFSRQGVTRMDPKLSELVITLAGRLQEYKGTGKVIRLDHVFSALAGDVINNICIDDPPTSFLHDPDFNPHW
;
A
#
# COMPACT_ATOMS: atom_id res chain seq x y z
N MET A 1 -37.92 38.47 34.95
CA MET A 1 -36.45 38.40 35.04
C MET A 1 -35.86 37.13 34.41
N PHE A 2 -36.45 35.93 34.62
CA PHE A 2 -35.91 34.67 34.08
C PHE A 2 -35.92 34.52 32.54
N LEU A 3 -36.91 35.05 31.83
CA LEU A 3 -36.99 34.94 30.36
C LEU A 3 -35.92 35.78 29.64
N SER A 4 -35.55 36.95 30.17
CA SER A 4 -34.52 37.81 29.56
C SER A 4 -33.13 37.19 29.62
N THR A 5 -32.81 36.46 30.69
CA THR A 5 -31.52 35.78 30.89
C THR A 5 -31.39 34.53 30.02
N ALA A 6 -32.50 33.83 29.75
CA ALA A 6 -32.54 32.70 28.82
C ALA A 6 -32.31 33.15 27.37
N TYR A 7 -32.94 34.24 26.93
CA TYR A 7 -32.75 34.81 25.60
C TYR A 7 -31.32 35.34 25.35
N THR A 8 -30.69 35.95 26.36
CA THR A 8 -29.28 36.39 26.27
C THR A 8 -28.30 35.20 26.23
N LYS A 9 -28.57 34.12 26.98
CA LYS A 9 -27.77 32.89 26.87
C LYS A 9 -27.92 32.20 25.51
N ILE A 10 -29.13 32.09 24.97
CA ILE A 10 -29.39 31.47 23.66
C ILE A 10 -28.73 32.28 22.52
N SER A 11 -28.81 33.61 22.55
CA SER A 11 -28.16 34.48 21.56
C SER A 11 -26.63 34.45 21.63
N SER A 12 -26.05 34.33 22.84
CA SER A 12 -24.61 34.13 23.02
C SER A 12 -24.14 32.76 22.51
N ALA A 13 -24.92 31.69 22.74
CA ALA A 13 -24.60 30.35 22.26
C ALA A 13 -24.63 30.27 20.72
N SER A 14 -25.65 30.87 20.08
CA SER A 14 -25.72 30.97 18.61
C SER A 14 -24.55 31.76 18.02
N SER A 15 -24.12 32.83 18.70
CA SER A 15 -22.97 33.65 18.27
C SER A 15 -21.66 32.88 18.35
N ILE A 16 -21.46 32.08 19.40
CA ILE A 16 -20.29 31.21 19.56
C ILE A 16 -20.28 30.12 18.48
N SER A 17 -21.42 29.51 18.19
CA SER A 17 -21.53 28.50 17.11
C SER A 17 -21.21 29.09 15.74
N ILE A 18 -21.70 30.30 15.43
CA ILE A 18 -21.39 30.98 14.17
C ILE A 18 -19.89 31.28 14.08
N LEU A 19 -19.30 31.82 15.15
CA LEU A 19 -17.87 32.11 15.19
C LEU A 19 -17.04 30.85 14.98
N PHE A 20 -17.42 29.74 15.61
CA PHE A 20 -16.78 28.45 15.44
C PHE A 20 -16.84 27.96 13.98
N VAL A 21 -18.01 28.04 13.34
CA VAL A 21 -18.18 27.68 11.92
C VAL A 21 -17.31 28.56 11.01
N VAL A 22 -17.27 29.87 11.25
CA VAL A 22 -16.44 30.80 10.47
C VAL A 22 -14.95 30.48 10.63
N ILE A 23 -14.49 30.19 11.85
CA ILE A 23 -13.10 29.78 12.11
C ILE A 23 -12.77 28.50 11.36
N LEU A 24 -13.65 27.48 11.41
CA LEU A 24 -13.45 26.22 10.70
C LEU A 24 -13.36 26.41 9.19
N ILE A 25 -14.28 27.18 8.59
CA ILE A 25 -14.27 27.45 7.15
C ILE A 25 -13.00 28.18 6.75
N THR A 26 -12.61 29.20 7.52
CA THR A 26 -11.39 29.99 7.26
C THR A 26 -10.13 29.12 7.36
N TYR A 27 -10.07 28.23 8.36
CA TYR A 27 -8.99 27.27 8.53
C TYR A 27 -8.88 26.31 7.33
N TRP A 28 -9.98 25.67 6.93
CA TRP A 28 -9.93 24.73 5.79
C TRP A 28 -9.68 25.43 4.46
N ALA A 29 -10.19 26.65 4.27
CA ALA A 29 -9.88 27.46 3.10
C ALA A 29 -8.38 27.82 3.04
N SER A 30 -7.78 28.23 4.17
CA SER A 30 -6.34 28.56 4.20
C SER A 30 -5.48 27.33 3.94
N VAL A 31 -5.85 26.16 4.49
CA VAL A 31 -5.20 24.87 4.20
C VAL A 31 -5.31 24.52 2.72
N ALA A 32 -6.47 24.68 2.09
CA ALA A 32 -6.67 24.40 0.67
C ALA A 32 -5.81 25.32 -0.23
N VAL A 33 -5.78 26.62 0.08
CA VAL A 33 -4.94 27.59 -0.64
C VAL A 33 -3.46 27.23 -0.50
N TYR A 34 -3.01 26.92 0.71
CA TYR A 34 -1.63 26.48 0.95
C TYR A 34 -1.30 25.22 0.14
N ARG A 35 -2.15 24.19 0.21
CA ARG A 35 -1.93 22.90 -0.49
C ARG A 35 -1.91 23.04 -2.01
N LEU A 36 -2.71 23.93 -2.58
CA LEU A 36 -2.82 24.13 -4.02
C LEU A 36 -1.71 25.02 -4.61
N PHE A 37 -1.22 26.00 -3.87
CA PHE A 37 -0.35 27.04 -4.44
C PHE A 37 1.02 27.15 -3.77
N LEU A 38 1.11 26.93 -2.46
CA LEU A 38 2.32 27.19 -1.68
C LEU A 38 3.05 25.91 -1.27
N HIS A 39 2.37 24.76 -1.30
CA HIS A 39 2.95 23.48 -0.93
C HIS A 39 4.06 23.08 -1.90
N PRO A 40 5.16 22.46 -1.44
CA PRO A 40 6.26 22.02 -2.31
C PRO A 40 5.81 21.10 -3.46
N LEU A 41 4.70 20.38 -3.26
CA LEU A 41 4.11 19.50 -4.27
C LEU A 41 3.14 20.20 -5.24
N ALA A 42 2.84 21.49 -5.06
CA ALA A 42 1.91 22.24 -5.91
C ALA A 42 2.38 22.34 -7.38
N LYS A 43 3.70 22.21 -7.61
CA LYS A 43 4.29 22.18 -8.96
C LYS A 43 4.00 20.90 -9.75
N PHE A 44 3.57 19.84 -9.08
CA PHE A 44 3.27 18.56 -9.73
C PHE A 44 1.80 18.50 -10.17
N PRO A 45 1.54 17.91 -11.35
CA PRO A 45 0.21 17.84 -11.92
C PRO A 45 -0.62 16.81 -11.15
N GLY A 46 -1.95 16.96 -11.16
CA GLY A 46 -2.86 16.01 -10.54
C GLY A 46 -4.26 16.60 -10.34
N PRO A 47 -5.24 15.79 -9.92
CA PRO A 47 -6.57 16.30 -9.61
C PRO A 47 -6.50 17.28 -8.43
N LYS A 48 -7.00 18.51 -8.62
CA LYS A 48 -7.03 19.54 -7.55
C LYS A 48 -7.74 19.05 -6.28
N ARG A 49 -8.82 18.25 -6.43
CA ARG A 49 -9.54 17.63 -5.31
C ARG A 49 -8.66 16.72 -4.46
N ALA A 50 -7.79 15.96 -5.11
CA ALA A 50 -6.86 15.05 -4.47
C ALA A 50 -5.68 15.80 -3.82
N ALA A 51 -5.23 16.90 -4.45
CA ALA A 51 -4.22 17.78 -3.87
C ALA A 51 -4.69 18.51 -2.57
N VAL A 52 -6.00 18.74 -2.41
CA VAL A 52 -6.55 19.50 -1.27
C VAL A 52 -6.80 18.63 -0.05
N THR A 53 -7.28 17.39 -0.23
CA THR A 53 -7.72 16.54 0.89
C THR A 53 -7.54 15.04 0.63
N HIS A 54 -7.31 14.27 1.68
CA HIS A 54 -7.30 12.80 1.64
C HIS A 54 -8.69 12.20 1.47
N LEU A 55 -9.77 13.00 1.59
CA LEU A 55 -11.13 12.51 1.33
C LEU A 55 -11.30 11.95 -0.10
N TYR A 56 -10.47 12.40 -1.04
CA TYR A 56 -10.49 11.87 -2.39
C TYR A 56 -10.02 10.41 -2.46
N GLU A 57 -8.92 10.11 -1.79
CA GLU A 57 -8.36 8.77 -1.64
C GLU A 57 -9.31 7.86 -0.85
N ILE A 58 -9.78 8.33 0.31
CA ILE A 58 -10.76 7.61 1.15
C ILE A 58 -12.04 7.28 0.37
N ALA A 59 -12.51 8.17 -0.51
CA ALA A 59 -13.69 7.92 -1.32
C ALA A 59 -13.53 6.67 -2.21
N TRP A 60 -12.35 6.47 -2.79
CA TRP A 60 -12.08 5.33 -3.67
C TRP A 60 -11.65 4.08 -2.91
N ASP A 61 -10.85 4.21 -1.86
CA ASP A 61 -10.39 3.05 -1.10
C ASP A 61 -11.51 2.45 -0.26
N TYR A 62 -12.25 3.29 0.48
CA TYR A 62 -13.25 2.80 1.42
C TYR A 62 -14.61 2.55 0.77
N PHE A 63 -15.08 3.46 -0.09
CA PHE A 63 -16.40 3.33 -0.73
C PHE A 63 -16.33 2.75 -2.15
N GLY A 64 -15.14 2.65 -2.73
CA GLY A 64 -14.91 2.15 -4.08
C GLY A 64 -14.22 0.78 -4.13
N ASP A 65 -14.25 0.00 -3.05
CA ASP A 65 -13.67 -1.35 -2.98
C ASP A 65 -12.15 -1.38 -3.29
N GLY A 66 -11.38 -0.46 -2.68
CA GLY A 66 -9.93 -0.39 -2.88
C GLY A 66 -9.50 0.09 -4.28
N ALA A 67 -10.41 0.71 -5.04
CA ALA A 67 -10.16 1.04 -6.45
C ALA A 67 -9.24 2.26 -6.67
N TYR A 68 -8.64 2.83 -5.63
CA TYR A 68 -7.83 4.03 -5.78
C TYR A 68 -6.59 3.81 -6.65
N LEU A 69 -6.00 2.61 -6.62
CA LEU A 69 -4.89 2.23 -7.51
C LEU A 69 -5.24 2.43 -8.99
N PHE A 70 -6.44 2.00 -9.41
CA PHE A 70 -6.90 2.18 -10.80
C PHE A 70 -7.24 3.64 -11.12
N GLU A 71 -7.67 4.40 -10.12
CA GLU A 71 -7.85 5.83 -10.28
C GLU A 71 -6.50 6.55 -10.46
N ILE A 72 -5.46 6.16 -9.72
CA ILE A 72 -4.10 6.67 -9.89
C ILE A 72 -3.59 6.39 -11.31
N GLU A 73 -3.80 5.19 -11.85
CA GLU A 73 -3.49 4.85 -13.24
C GLU A 73 -4.17 5.82 -14.23
N LYS A 74 -5.47 6.10 -14.04
CA LYS A 74 -6.19 7.11 -14.85
C LYS A 74 -5.60 8.51 -14.66
N MET A 75 -5.10 8.85 -13.48
CA MET A 75 -4.43 10.13 -13.27
C MET A 75 -3.11 10.20 -14.01
N HIS A 76 -2.32 9.13 -14.07
CA HIS A 76 -1.10 9.06 -14.90
C HIS A 76 -1.41 9.24 -16.39
N LYS A 77 -2.47 8.58 -16.89
CA LYS A 77 -2.98 8.78 -18.26
C LYS A 77 -3.38 10.23 -18.54
N LYS A 78 -4.03 10.89 -17.58
CA LYS A 78 -4.64 12.23 -17.77
C LYS A 78 -3.71 13.40 -17.48
N TYR A 79 -2.93 13.31 -16.40
CA TYR A 79 -2.15 14.41 -15.83
C TYR A 79 -0.65 14.18 -15.91
N GLY A 80 -0.21 12.95 -16.19
CA GLY A 80 1.19 12.63 -16.26
C GLY A 80 1.91 13.56 -17.26
N LEU A 81 2.85 14.35 -16.75
CA LEU A 81 3.62 15.29 -17.56
C LEU A 81 4.58 14.53 -18.47
N LYS A 82 4.33 14.50 -19.77
CA LYS A 82 5.28 13.93 -20.74
C LYS A 82 6.62 14.66 -20.62
N ARG A 83 7.59 14.10 -19.89
CA ARG A 83 8.98 14.51 -20.00
C ARG A 83 9.34 14.22 -21.45
N LEU A 84 9.70 15.26 -22.21
CA LEU A 84 10.17 15.10 -23.59
C LEU A 84 11.49 14.31 -23.51
N TYR A 85 11.37 12.98 -23.54
CA TYR A 85 12.52 12.13 -23.76
C TYR A 85 12.85 12.17 -25.26
N PRO A 86 14.11 12.44 -25.65
CA PRO A 86 14.55 12.13 -26.99
C PRO A 86 14.44 10.61 -27.17
N ILE A 87 13.45 10.21 -27.95
CA ILE A 87 13.06 8.82 -28.20
C ILE A 87 14.25 8.08 -28.80
N VAL A 88 14.82 7.14 -28.05
CA VAL A 88 15.52 5.99 -28.62
C VAL A 88 14.49 4.88 -28.79
N ASN A 89 13.99 4.77 -30.03
CA ASN A 89 13.29 3.63 -30.64
C ASN A 89 12.58 2.65 -29.70
N LEU A 90 11.29 2.87 -29.45
CA LEU A 90 10.31 1.78 -29.55
C LEU A 90 8.89 2.34 -29.76
N ALA A 91 8.36 2.13 -30.95
CA ALA A 91 6.98 2.42 -31.27
C ALA A 91 6.05 1.51 -30.45
N ASN A 92 5.02 2.10 -29.84
CA ASN A 92 3.83 1.48 -29.22
C ASN A 92 3.78 1.28 -27.70
N MET A 93 4.68 1.86 -26.90
CA MET A 93 4.44 1.96 -25.45
C MET A 93 3.66 3.27 -25.17
N ILE A 94 2.40 3.15 -24.74
CA ILE A 94 1.62 4.29 -24.25
C ILE A 94 2.30 4.76 -22.95
N TYR A 95 3.13 5.79 -23.03
CA TYR A 95 3.75 6.42 -21.86
C TYR A 95 2.69 7.26 -21.14
N GLU A 96 2.05 6.66 -20.13
CA GLU A 96 1.30 7.37 -19.10
C GLU A 96 2.31 8.23 -18.33
N GLY A 97 2.07 9.52 -18.17
CA GLY A 97 3.17 10.40 -17.77
C GLY A 97 3.67 10.14 -16.33
N PRO A 98 4.93 10.49 -16.04
CA PRO A 98 5.79 9.81 -15.07
C PRO A 98 5.48 10.16 -13.62
N ILE A 99 5.02 11.37 -13.31
CA ILE A 99 4.87 11.82 -11.91
C ILE A 99 3.56 12.59 -11.77
N VAL A 100 2.72 12.14 -10.83
CA VAL A 100 1.43 12.75 -10.55
C VAL A 100 1.24 12.88 -9.04
N ARG A 101 0.71 14.03 -8.61
CA ARG A 101 0.28 14.24 -7.24
C ARG A 101 -1.05 13.55 -7.00
N VAL A 102 -1.04 12.52 -6.18
CA VAL A 102 -2.21 11.68 -5.90
C VAL A 102 -2.95 12.15 -4.64
N ASN A 103 -2.27 12.65 -3.62
CA ASN A 103 -2.94 13.21 -2.43
C ASN A 103 -2.23 14.50 -1.96
N PRO A 104 -2.60 15.11 -0.82
CA PRO A 104 -1.95 16.33 -0.36
C PRO A 104 -0.44 16.20 -0.12
N LEU A 105 0.05 15.00 0.22
CA LEU A 105 1.41 14.76 0.71
C LEU A 105 2.23 13.79 -0.15
N GLU A 106 1.63 13.20 -1.18
CA GLU A 106 2.21 12.08 -1.93
C GLU A 106 2.23 12.32 -3.44
N LEU A 107 3.29 11.82 -4.06
CA LEU A 107 3.44 11.71 -5.49
C LEU A 107 3.48 10.23 -5.86
N SER A 108 2.70 9.85 -6.86
CA SER A 108 2.89 8.57 -7.54
C SER A 108 3.83 8.75 -8.72
N ILE A 109 4.77 7.82 -8.85
CA ILE A 109 5.83 7.83 -9.86
C ILE A 109 5.71 6.55 -10.69
N SER A 110 5.41 6.71 -11.97
CA SER A 110 5.38 5.67 -13.00
C SER A 110 6.46 5.98 -14.04
N ASP A 111 7.73 5.97 -13.60
CA ASP A 111 8.91 6.21 -14.43
C ASP A 111 9.99 5.15 -14.15
N PRO A 112 10.29 4.25 -15.10
CA PRO A 112 11.30 3.22 -14.89
C PRO A 112 12.70 3.80 -14.69
N ASP A 113 13.01 4.96 -15.30
CA ASP A 113 14.32 5.59 -15.17
C ASP A 113 14.54 6.16 -13.76
N PHE A 114 13.46 6.49 -13.05
CA PHE A 114 13.52 6.99 -11.67
C PHE A 114 13.69 5.88 -10.64
N TYR A 115 13.50 4.60 -11.03
CA TYR A 115 13.55 3.48 -10.09
C TYR A 115 14.88 3.42 -9.33
N ALA A 116 16.01 3.55 -10.04
CA ALA A 116 17.34 3.50 -9.45
C ALA A 116 17.67 4.72 -8.56
N GLU A 117 16.98 5.84 -8.76
CA GLU A 117 17.12 7.03 -7.92
C GLU A 117 16.34 6.86 -6.60
N LEU A 118 15.16 6.26 -6.65
CA LEU A 118 14.31 6.05 -5.47
C LEU A 118 14.78 4.86 -4.63
N TYR A 119 15.00 3.71 -5.27
CA TYR A 119 15.38 2.44 -4.65
C TYR A 119 16.90 2.23 -4.71
N VAL A 120 17.62 2.93 -3.83
CA VAL A 120 19.07 2.80 -3.71
C VAL A 120 19.45 1.52 -2.96
N THR A 121 20.45 0.80 -3.47
CA THR A 121 21.07 -0.32 -2.76
C THR A 121 22.07 0.19 -1.71
N GLY A 122 22.16 -0.48 -0.57
CA GLY A 122 23.34 -0.37 0.31
C GLY A 122 23.50 0.92 1.14
N ASN A 123 22.48 1.34 1.89
CA ASN A 123 22.59 2.41 2.92
C ASN A 123 23.07 3.78 2.38
N VAL A 124 22.96 4.00 1.07
CA VAL A 124 23.33 5.26 0.40
C VAL A 124 22.45 6.41 0.88
N ARG A 125 21.21 6.12 1.27
CA ARG A 125 20.25 7.09 1.79
C ARG A 125 19.41 6.46 2.91
N ARG A 126 19.20 7.20 4.00
CA ARG A 126 18.20 6.86 5.02
C ARG A 126 16.81 7.04 4.43
N THR A 127 15.95 6.05 4.61
CA THR A 127 14.54 6.15 4.22
C THR A 127 13.73 6.02 5.48
N GLU A 128 13.09 7.11 5.88
CA GLU A 128 12.08 7.07 6.94
C GLU A 128 10.81 6.49 6.31
N ALA A 129 10.31 5.37 6.86
CA ALA A 129 9.06 4.81 6.40
C ALA A 129 7.92 5.79 6.71
N PHE A 130 6.92 5.87 5.81
CA PHE A 130 5.73 6.63 6.12
C PHE A 130 4.99 5.90 7.27
N PRO A 131 4.63 6.59 8.38
CA PRO A 131 4.18 5.93 9.61
C PRO A 131 2.95 5.02 9.47
N HIS A 132 2.17 5.17 8.40
CA HIS A 132 0.95 4.38 8.20
C HIS A 132 1.20 2.91 7.86
N PHE A 133 2.38 2.57 7.31
CA PHE A 133 2.68 1.18 6.95
C PHE A 133 3.49 0.49 8.06
N GLY A 134 2.82 -0.33 8.87
CA GLY A 134 3.50 -1.14 9.90
C GLY A 134 3.72 -0.42 11.24
N ASP A 135 2.87 0.54 11.59
CA ASP A 135 2.88 1.10 12.94
C ASP A 135 2.66 -0.01 13.98
N GLY A 136 3.56 -0.12 14.96
CA GLY A 136 3.61 -1.25 15.91
C GLY A 136 4.40 -2.48 15.44
N MET A 137 4.90 -2.52 14.20
CA MET A 137 5.74 -3.60 13.67
C MET A 137 7.24 -3.25 13.70
N ASP A 138 7.63 -2.15 14.37
CA ASP A 138 9.02 -1.69 14.58
C ASP A 138 9.87 -1.52 13.29
N PHE A 139 9.21 -1.37 12.13
CA PHE A 139 9.87 -1.15 10.83
C PHE A 139 10.15 0.32 10.54
N ASN A 140 9.67 1.23 11.40
CA ASN A 140 9.70 2.66 11.14
C ASN A 140 11.08 3.30 11.36
N ASP A 141 11.90 2.76 12.28
CA ASP A 141 13.25 3.26 12.53
C ASP A 141 14.30 2.54 11.65
N HIS A 142 15.05 3.33 10.88
CA HIS A 142 16.03 2.82 9.90
C HIS A 142 17.08 1.89 10.54
N ASP A 143 17.64 2.29 11.68
CA ASP A 143 18.74 1.57 12.34
C ASP A 143 18.21 0.33 13.11
N LEU A 144 17.00 0.37 13.63
CA LEU A 144 16.29 -0.76 14.22
C LEU A 144 15.92 -1.80 13.17
N HIS A 145 15.30 -1.39 12.07
CA HIS A 145 14.98 -2.27 10.94
C HIS A 145 16.25 -2.95 10.42
N ARG A 146 17.34 -2.20 10.23
CA ARG A 146 18.64 -2.75 9.83
C ARG A 146 19.15 -3.83 10.80
N ARG A 147 19.12 -3.58 12.11
CA ARG A 147 19.56 -4.54 13.12
C ARG A 147 18.73 -5.82 13.12
N ARG A 148 17.42 -5.73 12.88
CA ARG A 148 16.49 -6.87 12.84
C ARG A 148 16.56 -7.65 11.53
N ARG A 149 16.78 -6.97 10.40
CA ARG A 149 16.95 -7.61 9.09
C ARG A 149 18.22 -8.44 9.02
N LYS A 150 19.32 -7.98 9.63
CA LYS A 150 20.65 -8.62 9.51
C LYS A 150 20.66 -10.12 9.85
N PRO A 151 20.06 -10.60 10.96
CA PRO A 151 19.94 -12.04 11.25
C PRO A 151 19.17 -12.85 10.20
N MET A 152 18.27 -12.22 9.42
CA MET A 152 17.48 -12.89 8.39
C MET A 152 18.24 -13.06 7.06
N GLU A 153 19.27 -12.24 6.80
CA GLU A 153 20.02 -12.24 5.53
C GLU A 153 20.56 -13.63 5.11
N PRO A 154 21.11 -14.48 6.02
CA PRO A 154 21.60 -15.81 5.64
C PRO A 154 20.55 -16.72 5.00
N PHE A 155 19.28 -16.63 5.42
CA PHE A 155 18.18 -17.43 4.86
C PHE A 155 17.89 -17.07 3.39
N PHE A 156 18.18 -15.83 2.99
CA PHE A 156 18.01 -15.33 1.62
C PHE A 156 19.31 -15.35 0.81
N SER A 157 20.40 -15.89 1.36
CA SER A 157 21.64 -16.11 0.62
C SER A 157 21.49 -17.29 -0.35
N ARG A 158 22.35 -17.36 -1.38
CA ARG A 158 22.37 -18.52 -2.30
C ARG A 158 22.46 -19.84 -1.54
N GLN A 159 23.33 -19.92 -0.54
CA GLN A 159 23.50 -21.11 0.29
C GLN A 159 22.25 -21.41 1.13
N GLY A 160 21.64 -20.38 1.73
CA GLY A 160 20.40 -20.52 2.48
C GLY A 160 19.24 -21.06 1.63
N VAL A 161 19.05 -20.49 0.44
CA VAL A 161 18.06 -20.96 -0.54
C VAL A 161 18.35 -22.41 -0.96
N THR A 162 19.59 -22.74 -1.33
CA THR A 162 19.97 -24.12 -1.69
C THR A 162 19.73 -25.12 -0.56
N ARG A 163 19.88 -24.71 0.71
CA ARG A 163 19.60 -25.57 1.86
C ARG A 163 18.11 -25.87 2.03
N MET A 164 17.23 -24.97 1.60
CA MET A 164 15.78 -25.14 1.72
C MET A 164 15.17 -25.93 0.54
N ASP A 165 15.87 -25.98 -0.60
CA ASP A 165 15.40 -26.60 -1.84
C ASP A 165 14.82 -28.03 -1.69
N PRO A 166 15.43 -28.95 -0.91
CA PRO A 166 14.86 -30.28 -0.72
C PRO A 166 13.49 -30.25 -0.03
N LYS A 167 13.33 -29.45 1.03
CA LYS A 167 12.06 -29.30 1.74
C LYS A 167 10.97 -28.70 0.86
N LEU A 168 11.31 -27.68 0.07
CA LEU A 168 10.38 -27.07 -0.88
C LEU A 168 9.95 -28.08 -1.95
N SER A 169 10.89 -28.88 -2.45
CA SER A 169 10.62 -29.92 -3.44
C SER A 169 9.65 -30.97 -2.89
N GLU A 170 9.81 -31.40 -1.63
CA GLU A 170 8.89 -32.33 -0.97
C GLU A 170 7.46 -31.79 -0.86
N LEU A 171 7.30 -30.50 -0.52
CA LEU A 171 5.98 -29.86 -0.49
C LEU A 171 5.34 -29.79 -1.88
N VAL A 172 6.12 -29.47 -2.92
CA VAL A 172 5.61 -29.43 -4.30
C VAL A 172 5.22 -30.82 -4.81
N ILE A 173 6.03 -31.85 -4.49
CA ILE A 173 5.70 -33.24 -4.81
C ILE A 173 4.42 -33.68 -4.09
N THR A 174 4.29 -33.31 -2.80
CA THR A 174 3.09 -33.58 -2.00
C THR A 174 1.85 -32.95 -2.62
N LEU A 175 1.95 -31.66 -3.00
CA LEU A 175 0.88 -30.97 -3.68
C LEU A 175 0.51 -31.64 -5.00
N ALA A 176 1.49 -32.00 -5.83
CA ALA A 176 1.25 -32.69 -7.10
C ALA A 176 0.54 -34.03 -6.89
N GLY A 177 0.95 -34.79 -5.87
CA GLY A 177 0.27 -36.02 -5.44
C GLY A 177 -1.19 -35.78 -5.07
N ARG A 178 -1.46 -34.79 -4.20
CA ARG A 178 -2.82 -34.41 -3.79
C ARG A 178 -3.68 -34.01 -4.98
N LEU A 179 -3.16 -33.22 -5.92
CA LEU A 179 -3.90 -32.85 -7.13
C LEU A 179 -4.20 -34.05 -8.03
N GLN A 180 -3.27 -35.02 -8.11
CA GLN A 180 -3.45 -36.23 -8.89
C GLN A 180 -4.57 -37.13 -8.33
N GLU A 181 -4.79 -37.14 -7.00
CA GLU A 181 -5.89 -37.89 -6.36
C GLU A 181 -7.27 -37.44 -6.87
N TYR A 182 -7.42 -36.18 -7.27
CA TYR A 182 -8.68 -35.65 -7.77
C TYR A 182 -8.89 -35.87 -9.27
N LYS A 183 -7.90 -36.42 -9.99
CA LYS A 183 -8.00 -36.65 -11.43
C LYS A 183 -9.14 -37.62 -11.75
N GLY A 184 -10.05 -37.19 -12.63
CA GLY A 184 -11.20 -38.01 -13.06
C GLY A 184 -12.37 -38.06 -12.07
N THR A 185 -12.27 -37.40 -10.91
CA THR A 185 -13.34 -37.36 -9.90
C THR A 185 -14.44 -36.33 -10.22
N GLY A 186 -14.12 -35.34 -11.06
CA GLY A 186 -15.01 -34.19 -11.30
C GLY A 186 -15.06 -33.18 -10.13
N LYS A 187 -14.27 -33.37 -9.05
CA LYS A 187 -14.21 -32.41 -7.94
C LYS A 187 -13.65 -31.08 -8.42
N VAL A 188 -14.37 -29.99 -8.15
CA VAL A 188 -13.89 -28.62 -8.38
C VAL A 188 -13.01 -28.21 -7.20
N ILE A 189 -11.80 -27.73 -7.50
CA ILE A 189 -10.81 -27.33 -6.50
C ILE A 189 -10.58 -25.82 -6.58
N ARG A 190 -10.58 -25.17 -5.42
CA ARG A 190 -10.23 -23.76 -5.22
C ARG A 190 -8.70 -23.61 -5.19
N LEU A 191 -8.10 -23.12 -6.27
CA LEU A 191 -6.64 -22.99 -6.36
C LEU A 191 -6.07 -21.97 -5.37
N ASP A 192 -6.85 -20.98 -4.97
CA ASP A 192 -6.50 -20.07 -3.89
C ASP A 192 -6.26 -20.81 -2.57
N HIS A 193 -7.12 -21.77 -2.18
CA HIS A 193 -6.88 -22.58 -0.98
C HIS A 193 -5.62 -23.44 -1.14
N VAL A 194 -5.44 -24.05 -2.32
CA VAL A 194 -4.28 -24.88 -2.62
C VAL A 194 -2.97 -24.11 -2.47
N PHE A 195 -2.90 -22.91 -3.05
CA PHE A 195 -1.69 -22.08 -2.98
C PHE A 195 -1.49 -21.46 -1.59
N SER A 196 -2.55 -21.10 -0.87
CA SER A 196 -2.47 -20.68 0.53
C SER A 196 -1.92 -21.80 1.42
N ALA A 197 -2.40 -23.04 1.25
CA ALA A 197 -1.90 -24.20 1.98
C ALA A 197 -0.42 -24.47 1.69
N LEU A 198 -0.01 -24.43 0.41
CA LEU A 198 1.40 -24.57 0.05
C LEU A 198 2.26 -23.46 0.70
N ALA A 199 1.84 -22.20 0.59
CA ALA A 199 2.57 -21.07 1.16
C ALA A 199 2.69 -21.18 2.68
N GLY A 200 1.62 -21.59 3.36
CA GLY A 200 1.62 -21.82 4.80
C GLY A 200 2.57 -22.95 5.21
N ASP A 201 2.59 -24.07 4.47
CA ASP A 201 3.51 -25.18 4.76
C ASP A 201 4.97 -24.82 4.45
N VAL A 202 5.22 -23.97 3.46
CA VAL A 202 6.54 -23.38 3.20
C VAL A 202 6.99 -22.53 4.40
N ILE A 203 6.13 -21.63 4.90
CA ILE A 203 6.44 -20.81 6.07
C ILE A 203 6.68 -21.68 7.31
N ASN A 204 5.83 -22.68 7.55
CA ASN A 204 5.98 -23.64 8.64
C ASN A 204 7.35 -24.31 8.61
N ASN A 205 7.80 -24.78 7.43
CA ASN A 205 9.08 -25.45 7.27
C ASN A 205 10.31 -24.55 7.43
N ILE A 206 10.16 -23.24 7.21
CA ILE A 206 11.24 -22.25 7.30
C ILE A 206 11.32 -21.63 8.70
N CYS A 207 10.17 -21.33 9.30
CA CYS A 207 10.07 -20.52 10.51
C CYS A 207 9.83 -21.34 11.79
N ILE A 208 9.35 -22.58 11.68
CA ILE A 208 8.97 -23.42 12.82
C ILE A 208 9.81 -24.70 12.78
N ASP A 209 10.46 -25.03 13.89
CA ASP A 209 11.34 -26.20 13.99
C ASP A 209 10.53 -27.52 13.91
N ASP A 210 9.37 -27.55 14.58
CA ASP A 210 8.42 -28.67 14.57
C ASP A 210 7.00 -28.15 14.32
N PRO A 211 6.56 -28.06 13.05
CA PRO A 211 5.26 -27.48 12.71
C PRO A 211 4.13 -28.44 13.12
N PRO A 212 3.16 -27.98 13.92
CA PRO A 212 2.12 -28.85 14.48
C PRO A 212 1.07 -29.32 13.45
N THR A 213 0.95 -28.63 12.32
CA THR A 213 -0.04 -28.91 11.29
C THR A 213 0.53 -28.70 9.89
N SER A 214 0.18 -29.60 8.96
CA SER A 214 0.38 -29.39 7.52
C SER A 214 -0.95 -29.05 6.86
N PHE A 215 -0.98 -27.92 6.17
CA PHE A 215 -2.15 -27.43 5.45
C PHE A 215 -2.39 -28.21 4.16
N LEU A 216 -1.35 -28.72 3.50
CA LEU A 216 -1.49 -29.54 2.28
C LEU A 216 -2.17 -30.89 2.55
N HIS A 217 -2.01 -31.43 3.75
CA HIS A 217 -2.64 -32.68 4.17
C HIS A 217 -4.10 -32.51 4.61
N ASP A 218 -4.58 -31.27 4.78
CA ASP A 218 -5.98 -31.00 5.02
C ASP A 218 -6.83 -31.41 3.80
N PRO A 219 -7.97 -32.12 3.98
CA PRO A 219 -8.82 -32.59 2.87
C PRO A 219 -9.26 -31.50 1.89
N ASP A 220 -9.42 -30.26 2.38
CA ASP A 220 -9.90 -29.12 1.61
C ASP A 220 -8.88 -27.96 1.59
N PHE A 221 -7.61 -28.28 1.85
CA PHE A 221 -6.48 -27.33 1.86
C PHE A 221 -6.67 -26.19 2.88
N ASN A 222 -7.31 -26.49 4.01
CA ASN A 222 -7.52 -25.58 5.13
C ASN A 222 -8.12 -24.21 4.73
N PRO A 223 -9.40 -24.16 4.31
CA PRO A 223 -10.04 -22.97 3.73
C PRO A 223 -10.26 -21.81 4.72
N HIS A 224 -9.97 -22.01 6.00
CA HIS A 224 -10.21 -21.05 7.07
C HIS A 224 -8.97 -20.26 7.49
N TRP A 225 -7.83 -20.53 6.83
CA TRP A 225 -6.56 -19.84 7.02
C TRP A 225 -6.30 -18.87 5.88
#